data_AF-A0A0F9CSS2-F1
#
_entry.id   AF-A0A0F9CSS2-F1
#
_cell.length_a   1.000
_cell.length_b   1.000
_cell.length_c   1.000
_cell.angle_alpha   90.00
_cell.angle_beta   90.00
_cell.angle_gamma   90.00
#
_symmetry.space_group_name_H-M   'P 1'
#
loop_
_entity.id
_entity.type
_entity.pdbx_description
1 polymer ?
#
loop_
_entity_poly.entity_id
_entity_poly.type
_entity_poly.pdbx_seq_one_letter_code
_entity_poly.pdbx_strand_id
1 'polypeptide(L)'
;MVYSILTEARVRGSLADQQSGNVAYQQVWLNNADLEGWTSFSELDIVGAWGGFLYATKLTADGGSINPTSDFVAVDALVNDRVTFRMKYDKHTKNQAATNTGKIQWATANDPTFNDTKSKTFELISDGRWILYDINVGDSSQWVGEIVNIRIFPSINGAINDEFFLNFVEIGTNDFDFSFENEDAGTAGKSTGSKNLSGELTIEQGVNDRLIVNINDYGDVTITLTPQ
;
A
#
# COMPACT_ATOMS: atom_id res chain seq x y z
N MET A 1 9.53 -25.27 6.39
CA MET A 1 9.16 -23.84 6.40
C MET A 1 8.92 -23.46 4.95
N VAL A 2 7.66 -23.35 4.52
CA VAL A 2 7.31 -23.17 3.10
C VAL A 2 7.28 -21.66 2.83
N TYR A 3 8.26 -21.18 2.08
CA TYR A 3 8.25 -19.82 1.54
C TYR A 3 7.33 -19.80 0.32
N SER A 4 6.21 -19.10 0.40
CA SER A 4 5.36 -18.85 -0.75
C SER A 4 5.87 -17.60 -1.47
N ILE A 5 6.38 -17.78 -2.68
CA ILE A 5 6.83 -16.69 -3.56
C ILE A 5 5.63 -15.81 -3.98
N LEU A 6 4.40 -16.31 -3.80
CA LEU A 6 3.16 -15.63 -4.15
C LEU A 6 2.68 -14.63 -3.09
N THR A 7 3.16 -14.71 -1.83
CA THR A 7 2.87 -13.67 -0.82
C THR A 7 3.48 -12.32 -1.20
N GLU A 8 4.43 -12.28 -2.15
CA GLU A 8 5.07 -11.06 -2.66
C GLU A 8 4.79 -10.82 -4.15
N ALA A 9 4.03 -11.69 -4.82
CA ALA A 9 3.74 -11.56 -6.24
C ALA A 9 2.63 -10.52 -6.47
N ARG A 10 3.02 -9.27 -6.76
CA ARG A 10 2.16 -8.31 -7.45
C ARG A 10 2.38 -8.43 -8.95
N VAL A 11 1.30 -8.62 -9.70
CA VAL A 11 1.28 -8.46 -11.15
C VAL A 11 1.57 -6.98 -11.44
N ARG A 12 2.79 -6.66 -11.85
CA ARG A 12 3.12 -5.39 -12.50
C ARG A 12 3.20 -5.66 -14.00
N GLY A 13 2.26 -5.12 -14.78
CA GLY A 13 2.23 -5.25 -16.24
C GLY A 13 1.06 -6.05 -16.81
N SER A 14 -0.12 -6.01 -16.18
CA SER A 14 -1.35 -6.28 -16.95
C SER A 14 -1.47 -5.21 -18.04
N LEU A 15 -1.58 -5.61 -19.30
CA LEU A 15 -1.98 -4.74 -20.42
C LEU A 15 -3.51 -4.56 -20.50
N ALA A 16 -4.28 -5.25 -19.65
CA ALA A 16 -5.63 -4.79 -19.35
C ALA A 16 -5.47 -3.56 -18.46
N ASP A 17 -6.08 -2.44 -18.86
CA ASP A 17 -6.19 -1.24 -18.03
C ASP A 17 -6.60 -1.71 -16.63
N GLN A 18 -5.67 -1.57 -15.68
CA GLN A 18 -6.05 -1.54 -14.30
C GLN A 18 -7.03 -0.36 -14.25
N GLN A 19 -8.33 -0.59 -14.13
CA GLN A 19 -9.19 0.49 -13.67
C GLN A 19 -8.66 0.82 -12.28
N SER A 20 -7.76 1.81 -12.27
CA SER A 20 -7.09 2.26 -11.09
C SER A 20 -8.20 2.63 -10.13
N GLY A 21 -8.19 2.09 -8.90
CA GLY A 21 -8.83 2.84 -7.83
C GLY A 21 -8.38 4.29 -7.95
N ASN A 22 -9.34 5.22 -7.93
CA ASN A 22 -9.07 6.60 -8.29
C ASN A 22 -7.96 7.13 -7.37
N VAL A 23 -6.74 7.26 -7.89
CA VAL A 23 -5.61 7.81 -7.15
C VAL A 23 -5.75 9.32 -7.20
N ALA A 24 -6.31 9.89 -6.13
CA ALA A 24 -6.51 11.34 -6.03
C ALA A 24 -5.19 12.08 -5.75
N TYR A 25 -4.23 11.41 -5.11
CA TYR A 25 -2.88 11.94 -4.89
C TYR A 25 -1.84 10.82 -4.98
N GLN A 26 -0.71 11.10 -5.62
CA GLN A 26 0.43 10.19 -5.71
C GLN A 26 1.75 10.95 -5.55
N GLN A 27 2.66 10.37 -4.77
CA GLN A 27 4.07 10.71 -4.77
C GLN A 27 4.91 9.49 -5.17
N VAL A 28 5.82 9.70 -6.11
CA VAL A 28 6.91 8.76 -6.45
C VAL A 28 8.22 9.54 -6.55
N TRP A 29 9.34 8.97 -6.10
CA TRP A 29 10.66 9.61 -6.19
C TRP A 29 11.45 9.03 -7.35
N LEU A 30 11.25 9.57 -8.55
CA LEU A 30 11.87 9.06 -9.78
C LEU A 30 13.25 9.67 -10.04
N ASN A 31 13.47 10.90 -9.58
CA ASN A 31 14.69 11.66 -9.84
C ASN A 31 15.67 11.53 -8.67
N ASN A 32 16.90 11.13 -8.97
CA ASN A 32 17.96 11.05 -7.96
C ASN A 32 18.27 12.45 -7.40
N ALA A 33 18.47 12.50 -6.08
CA ALA A 33 18.69 13.71 -5.29
C ALA A 33 17.52 14.72 -5.27
N ASP A 34 16.36 14.36 -5.80
CA ASP A 34 15.15 15.19 -5.72
C ASP A 34 14.13 14.59 -4.75
N LEU A 35 13.77 15.34 -3.71
CA LEU A 35 12.77 14.94 -2.73
C LEU A 35 11.34 15.21 -3.21
N GLU A 36 11.15 15.80 -4.39
CA GLU A 36 9.85 16.03 -5.03
C GLU A 36 8.87 16.76 -4.09
N GLY A 37 9.38 17.77 -3.37
CA GLY A 37 8.61 18.56 -2.41
C GLY A 37 8.44 17.97 -1.01
N TRP A 38 8.88 16.73 -0.76
CA TRP A 38 8.91 16.10 0.58
C TRP A 38 10.09 16.57 1.42
N THR A 39 10.15 17.87 1.67
CA THR A 39 11.27 18.55 2.34
C THR A 39 10.98 18.98 3.78
N SER A 40 9.80 18.66 4.31
CA SER A 40 9.48 18.91 5.72
C SER A 40 9.68 17.65 6.53
N PHE A 41 10.70 17.64 7.38
CA PHE A 41 11.03 16.52 8.25
C PHE A 41 11.35 16.98 9.68
N SER A 42 11.12 16.09 10.64
CA SER A 42 11.44 16.30 12.05
C SER A 42 12.14 15.06 12.59
N GLU A 43 13.23 15.25 13.34
CA GLU A 43 13.99 14.17 13.98
C GLU A 43 14.51 13.10 13.01
N LEU A 44 14.78 13.51 11.76
CA LEU A 44 15.41 12.71 10.73
C LEU A 44 16.75 13.32 10.33
N ASP A 45 17.72 12.48 10.00
CA ASP A 45 19.00 12.84 9.40
C ASP A 45 19.20 12.04 8.11
N ILE A 46 20.16 12.48 7.30
CA ILE A 46 20.53 11.86 6.01
C ILE A 46 19.27 11.58 5.16
N VAL A 47 18.53 12.65 4.85
CA VAL A 47 17.34 12.57 3.99
C VAL A 47 17.77 12.69 2.53
N GLY A 48 17.38 11.73 1.69
CA GLY A 48 17.70 11.73 0.27
C GLY A 48 16.73 10.90 -0.56
N ALA A 49 16.81 11.05 -1.88
CA ALA A 49 16.10 10.21 -2.84
C ALA A 49 17.11 9.63 -3.84
N TRP A 50 17.10 8.32 -4.02
CA TRP A 50 17.96 7.66 -5.01
C TRP A 50 17.39 6.32 -5.44
N GLY A 51 17.47 5.99 -6.73
CA GLY A 51 17.10 4.67 -7.22
C GLY A 51 15.60 4.35 -7.08
N GLY A 52 14.73 5.37 -7.17
CA GLY A 52 13.28 5.17 -7.13
C GLY A 52 12.66 5.23 -5.73
N PHE A 53 13.39 5.66 -4.70
CA PHE A 53 12.87 5.76 -3.33
C PHE A 53 13.50 6.92 -2.56
N LEU A 54 12.74 7.44 -1.60
CA LEU A 54 13.22 8.31 -0.53
C LEU A 54 13.77 7.45 0.61
N TYR A 55 14.80 7.93 1.30
CA TYR A 55 15.34 7.29 2.51
C TYR A 55 15.70 8.34 3.55
N ALA A 56 15.67 7.94 4.83
CA ALA A 56 16.20 8.74 5.92
C ALA A 56 16.55 7.88 7.15
N THR A 57 17.37 8.46 8.02
CA THR A 57 17.83 7.86 9.27
C THR A 57 17.17 8.56 10.46
N LYS A 58 16.75 7.82 11.48
CA LYS A 58 16.16 8.39 12.69
C LYS A 58 17.21 8.99 13.63
N LEU A 59 16.96 10.21 14.12
CA LEU A 59 17.76 10.86 15.16
C LEU A 59 17.29 10.55 16.59
N THR A 60 16.04 10.12 16.74
CA THR A 60 15.40 9.80 18.02
C THR A 60 14.77 8.41 17.97
N ALA A 61 14.54 7.81 19.13
CA ALA A 61 13.80 6.54 19.22
C ALA A 61 12.30 6.76 18.92
N ASP A 62 11.71 7.72 19.62
CA ASP A 62 10.29 8.03 19.57
C ASP A 62 10.08 9.27 18.70
N GLY A 63 9.68 9.08 17.44
CA GLY A 63 9.47 10.19 16.51
C GLY A 63 10.07 9.95 15.13
N GLY A 64 10.54 11.00 14.47
CA GLY A 64 10.93 10.92 13.07
C GLY A 64 9.72 10.99 12.14
N SER A 65 9.58 12.09 11.39
CA SER A 65 8.50 12.23 10.42
C SER A 65 8.91 12.99 9.19
N ILE A 66 8.18 12.75 8.10
CA ILE A 66 8.36 13.43 6.83
C ILE A 66 7.01 13.73 6.16
N ASN A 67 6.91 14.88 5.51
CA ASN A 67 5.76 15.33 4.74
C ASN A 67 6.15 16.30 3.60
N PRO A 68 5.25 16.52 2.61
CA PRO A 68 5.35 17.64 1.68
C PRO A 68 5.44 18.98 2.40
N THR A 69 6.32 19.87 1.93
CA THR A 69 6.40 21.25 2.46
C THR A 69 5.23 22.12 2.02
N SER A 70 4.67 21.85 0.85
CA SER A 70 3.49 22.52 0.33
C SER A 70 2.32 21.56 0.31
N ASP A 71 1.12 22.11 0.47
CA ASP A 71 -0.11 21.35 0.32
C ASP A 71 -0.26 20.84 -1.13
N PHE A 72 -0.78 19.63 -1.26
CA PHE A 72 -1.15 19.07 -2.55
C PHE A 72 -2.59 19.48 -2.94
N VAL A 73 -3.00 19.14 -4.16
CA VAL A 73 -4.37 19.37 -4.63
C VAL A 73 -5.35 18.64 -3.72
N ALA A 74 -6.28 19.39 -3.12
CA ALA A 74 -7.26 18.88 -2.17
C ALA A 74 -7.89 17.55 -2.61
N VAL A 75 -7.85 16.57 -1.70
CA VAL A 75 -8.42 15.23 -1.87
C VAL A 75 -9.68 15.11 -1.01
N ASP A 76 -10.82 14.78 -1.63
CA ASP A 76 -12.07 14.56 -0.90
C ASP A 76 -11.99 13.27 -0.06
N ALA A 77 -12.00 13.43 1.26
CA ALA A 77 -11.93 12.36 2.24
C ALA A 77 -13.13 11.41 2.20
N LEU A 78 -14.29 11.88 1.70
CA LEU A 78 -15.51 11.06 1.62
C LEU A 78 -15.38 9.97 0.57
N VAL A 79 -14.67 10.26 -0.52
CA VAL A 79 -14.46 9.33 -1.63
C VAL A 79 -13.17 8.54 -1.41
N ASN A 80 -12.11 9.20 -0.93
CA ASN A 80 -10.78 8.61 -0.82
C ASN A 80 -10.48 8.22 0.64
N ASP A 81 -10.73 6.96 0.97
CA ASP A 81 -10.69 6.42 2.32
C ASP A 81 -9.39 5.64 2.63
N ARG A 82 -8.41 5.67 1.71
CA ARG A 82 -7.21 4.82 1.78
C ARG A 82 -5.93 5.61 1.58
N VAL A 83 -4.93 5.29 2.41
CA VAL A 83 -3.55 5.70 2.20
C VAL A 83 -2.72 4.44 1.94
N THR A 84 -2.12 4.36 0.75
CA THR A 84 -1.28 3.23 0.35
C THR A 84 0.14 3.69 0.13
N PHE A 85 1.11 2.94 0.66
CA PHE A 85 2.52 3.22 0.43
C PHE A 85 3.34 1.95 0.52
N ARG A 86 4.51 1.97 -0.09
CA ARG A 86 5.47 0.86 0.04
C ARG A 86 6.70 1.35 0.80
N MET A 87 6.98 0.71 1.92
CA MET A 87 8.05 1.08 2.82
C MET A 87 8.91 -0.12 3.19
N LYS A 88 10.21 0.13 3.35
CA LYS A 88 11.14 -0.78 4.01
C LYS A 88 11.65 -0.10 5.27
N TYR A 89 11.76 -0.84 6.37
CA TYR A 89 12.29 -0.33 7.63
C TYR A 89 13.42 -1.23 8.12
N ASP A 90 14.63 -0.68 8.18
CA ASP A 90 15.84 -1.35 8.63
C ASP A 90 16.14 -0.95 10.07
N LYS A 91 15.96 -1.91 10.99
CA LYS A 91 16.38 -1.72 12.38
C LYS A 91 17.90 -1.72 12.46
N HIS A 92 18.43 -0.75 13.20
CA HIS A 92 19.85 -0.74 13.51
C HIS A 92 20.20 -1.99 14.34
N THR A 93 21.36 -2.61 14.09
CA THR A 93 21.77 -3.87 14.75
C THR A 93 21.84 -3.80 16.28
N LYS A 94 22.00 -2.59 16.83
CA LYS A 94 22.01 -2.34 18.28
C LYS A 94 20.62 -2.07 18.87
N ASN A 95 19.58 -1.96 18.04
CA ASN A 95 18.20 -1.74 18.49
C ASN A 95 17.60 -3.07 18.99
N GLN A 96 17.49 -3.19 20.32
CA GLN A 96 16.87 -4.33 20.98
C GLN A 96 15.38 -4.10 21.29
N ALA A 97 14.87 -2.88 21.11
CA ALA A 97 13.47 -2.54 21.36
C ALA A 97 12.56 -3.13 20.28
N ALA A 98 11.29 -3.36 20.63
CA ALA A 98 10.27 -3.66 19.64
C ALA A 98 9.99 -2.39 18.82
N THR A 99 10.04 -2.52 17.49
CA THR A 99 9.78 -1.42 16.56
C THR A 99 8.71 -1.91 15.60
N ASN A 100 7.46 -1.64 15.96
CA ASN A 100 6.31 -2.30 15.36
C ASN A 100 5.08 -1.39 15.22
N THR A 101 5.22 -0.09 15.47
CA THR A 101 4.14 0.87 15.29
C THR A 101 4.60 2.03 14.43
N GLY A 102 3.93 2.23 13.29
CA GLY A 102 4.01 3.43 12.49
C GLY A 102 2.77 4.31 12.69
N LYS A 103 2.82 5.55 12.21
CA LYS A 103 1.71 6.49 12.28
C LYS A 103 1.63 7.34 11.01
N ILE A 104 0.41 7.61 10.57
CA ILE A 104 0.13 8.67 9.60
C ILE A 104 -0.66 9.78 10.30
N GLN A 105 -0.38 11.02 9.93
CA GLN A 105 -1.15 12.20 10.29
C GLN A 105 -1.59 12.93 9.03
N TRP A 106 -2.67 13.68 9.09
CA TRP A 106 -3.15 14.47 7.97
C TRP A 106 -3.55 15.88 8.38
N ALA A 107 -3.53 16.76 7.39
CA ALA A 107 -4.03 18.12 7.48
C ALA A 107 -5.20 18.29 6.51
N THR A 108 -6.16 19.14 6.86
CA THR A 108 -7.31 19.45 6.01
C THR A 108 -7.28 20.92 5.60
N ALA A 109 -7.96 21.28 4.52
CA ALA A 109 -8.05 22.67 4.07
C ALA A 109 -8.57 23.62 5.16
N ASN A 110 -9.50 23.14 6.00
CA ASN A 110 -10.11 23.91 7.08
C ASN A 110 -9.32 23.87 8.40
N ASP A 111 -8.45 22.87 8.58
CA ASP A 111 -7.55 22.77 9.72
C ASP A 111 -6.19 22.21 9.26
N PRO A 112 -5.24 23.10 8.89
CA PRO A 112 -3.95 22.71 8.36
C PRO A 112 -2.97 22.20 9.45
N THR A 113 -3.39 22.17 10.71
CA THR A 113 -2.50 21.81 11.82
C THR A 113 -2.37 20.29 11.94
N PHE A 114 -1.15 19.75 11.92
CA PHE A 114 -0.93 18.35 12.27
C PHE A 114 -1.10 18.12 13.79
N ASN A 115 -1.92 17.16 14.17
CA ASN A 115 -2.14 16.79 15.57
C ASN A 115 -2.46 15.30 15.70
N ASP A 116 -2.44 14.77 16.92
CA ASP A 116 -2.68 13.34 17.16
C ASP A 116 -4.15 12.93 17.00
N THR A 117 -5.11 13.87 17.02
CA THR A 117 -6.51 13.54 16.75
C THR A 117 -6.73 13.21 15.27
N LYS A 118 -6.04 13.89 14.36
CA LYS A 118 -6.02 13.60 12.91
C LYS A 118 -4.88 12.65 12.56
N SER A 119 -4.88 11.49 13.22
CA SER A 119 -3.85 10.48 13.04
C SER A 119 -4.41 9.07 13.04
N LYS A 120 -3.65 8.15 12.45
CA LYS A 120 -3.92 6.72 12.51
C LYS A 120 -2.60 5.96 12.64
N THR A 121 -2.56 5.02 13.57
CA THR A 121 -1.43 4.10 13.72
C THR A 121 -1.61 2.86 12.85
N PHE A 122 -0.50 2.22 12.51
CA PHE A 122 -0.49 0.97 11.78
C PHE A 122 0.61 0.05 12.32
N GLU A 123 0.44 -1.25 12.11
CA GLU A 123 1.46 -2.24 12.45
C GLU A 123 2.64 -2.11 11.48
N LEU A 124 3.81 -1.81 12.03
CA LEU A 124 5.06 -1.74 11.27
C LEU A 124 5.74 -3.11 11.28
N ILE A 125 6.24 -3.51 10.11
CA ILE A 125 7.07 -4.70 9.94
C ILE A 125 8.49 -4.24 9.71
N SER A 126 9.35 -4.50 10.68
CA SER A 126 10.72 -3.97 10.74
C SER A 126 11.77 -5.05 10.43
N ASP A 127 11.54 -5.83 9.38
CA ASP A 127 12.37 -6.99 8.99
C ASP A 127 13.36 -6.67 7.85
N GLY A 128 13.46 -5.40 7.47
CA GLY A 128 14.30 -4.92 6.39
C GLY A 128 13.83 -5.31 4.98
N ARG A 129 12.55 -5.70 4.83
CA ARG A 129 11.95 -5.99 3.53
C ARG A 129 11.01 -4.88 3.10
N TRP A 130 10.78 -4.82 1.79
CA TRP A 130 9.79 -3.90 1.23
C TRP A 130 8.38 -4.44 1.45
N ILE A 131 7.62 -3.75 2.29
CA ILE A 131 6.24 -4.07 2.63
C ILE A 131 5.32 -3.03 2.02
N LEU A 132 4.19 -3.48 1.49
CA LEU A 132 3.09 -2.61 1.10
C LEU A 132 2.14 -2.43 2.29
N TYR A 133 1.87 -1.18 2.62
CA TYR A 133 0.89 -0.77 3.60
C TYR A 133 -0.34 -0.22 2.88
N ASP A 134 -1.51 -0.75 3.21
CA ASP A 134 -2.83 -0.23 2.84
C ASP A 134 -3.54 0.12 4.15
N ILE A 135 -3.68 1.42 4.40
CA ILE A 135 -4.28 1.93 5.62
C ILE A 135 -5.66 2.49 5.30
N ASN A 136 -6.70 1.83 5.82
CA ASN A 136 -8.06 2.40 5.86
C ASN A 136 -8.03 3.63 6.77
N VAL A 137 -8.20 4.84 6.26
CA VAL A 137 -8.31 6.06 7.07
C VAL A 137 -9.75 6.53 7.21
N GLY A 138 -10.66 6.07 6.35
CA GLY A 138 -12.08 6.43 6.40
C GLY A 138 -12.86 5.89 7.61
N ASP A 139 -12.30 4.92 8.36
CA ASP A 139 -12.87 4.52 9.65
C ASP A 139 -12.59 5.53 10.79
N SER A 140 -11.70 6.49 10.56
CA SER A 140 -11.44 7.58 11.49
C SER A 140 -12.48 8.67 11.32
N SER A 141 -13.17 9.03 12.39
CA SER A 141 -14.11 10.16 12.40
C SER A 141 -13.45 11.52 12.11
N GLN A 142 -12.12 11.57 12.10
CA GLN A 142 -11.32 12.75 11.81
C GLN A 142 -10.82 12.80 10.35
N TRP A 143 -11.03 11.75 9.57
CA TRP A 143 -10.77 11.74 8.12
C TRP A 143 -11.98 12.30 7.38
N VAL A 144 -12.10 13.63 7.36
CA VAL A 144 -13.26 14.34 6.83
C VAL A 144 -12.86 15.60 6.08
N GLY A 145 -13.69 16.01 5.12
CA GLY A 145 -13.47 17.22 4.31
C GLY A 145 -12.39 17.03 3.26
N GLU A 146 -11.66 18.12 2.98
CA GLU A 146 -10.60 18.13 1.97
C GLU A 146 -9.24 17.92 2.62
N ILE A 147 -8.61 16.78 2.35
CA ILE A 147 -7.24 16.48 2.79
C ILE A 147 -6.27 17.21 1.87
N VAL A 148 -5.30 17.93 2.44
CA VAL A 148 -4.35 18.74 1.67
C VAL A 148 -2.89 18.40 1.96
N ASN A 149 -2.64 17.63 3.02
CA ASN A 149 -1.29 17.22 3.39
C ASN A 149 -1.32 15.94 4.22
N ILE A 150 -0.25 15.14 4.12
CA ILE A 150 -0.04 13.93 4.91
C ILE A 150 1.36 13.90 5.48
N ARG A 151 1.48 13.39 6.70
CA ARG A 151 2.76 13.20 7.39
C ARG A 151 2.92 11.75 7.79
N ILE A 152 4.04 11.16 7.41
CA ILE A 152 4.37 9.79 7.72
C ILE A 152 5.37 9.77 8.86
N PHE A 153 5.07 8.97 9.88
CA PHE A 153 5.99 8.54 10.92
C PHE A 153 6.29 7.06 10.66
N PRO A 154 7.45 6.74 10.05
CA PRO A 154 7.83 5.37 9.72
C PRO A 154 7.81 4.45 10.93
N SER A 155 8.21 4.97 12.10
CA SER A 155 7.99 4.33 13.40
C SER A 155 7.82 5.38 14.49
N ILE A 156 6.98 5.09 15.49
CA ILE A 156 6.85 5.91 16.71
C ILE A 156 7.51 5.28 17.94
N ASN A 157 8.03 4.05 17.81
CA ASN A 157 8.74 3.29 18.83
C ASN A 157 10.01 2.64 18.25
N GLY A 158 10.80 3.42 17.51
CA GLY A 158 12.03 2.98 16.88
C GLY A 158 13.25 3.10 17.79
N ALA A 159 14.43 3.14 17.18
CA ALA A 159 15.66 3.57 17.83
C ALA A 159 16.41 4.59 16.96
N ILE A 160 17.37 5.27 17.58
CA ILE A 160 18.35 6.10 16.89
C ILE A 160 19.13 5.23 15.89
N ASN A 161 19.37 5.77 14.69
CA ASN A 161 20.02 5.12 13.56
C ASN A 161 19.22 3.99 12.89
N ASP A 162 17.94 3.79 13.26
CA ASP A 162 17.06 3.02 12.38
C ASP A 162 16.88 3.80 11.06
N GLU A 163 16.79 3.06 9.96
CA GLU A 163 16.62 3.62 8.61
C GLU A 163 15.26 3.22 8.06
N PHE A 164 14.67 4.09 7.25
CA PHE A 164 13.49 3.74 6.48
C PHE A 164 13.62 4.21 5.04
N PHE A 165 12.88 3.55 4.17
CA PHE A 165 12.85 3.79 2.74
C PHE A 165 11.41 3.84 2.28
N LEU A 166 11.01 4.86 1.54
CA LEU A 166 9.68 5.03 0.96
C LEU A 166 9.78 4.99 -0.56
N ASN A 167 9.06 4.08 -1.20
CA ASN A 167 9.06 3.97 -2.66
C ASN A 167 8.00 4.86 -3.31
N PHE A 168 6.78 4.87 -2.77
CA PHE A 168 5.69 5.75 -3.18
C PHE A 168 4.71 5.95 -2.03
N VAL A 169 3.85 6.97 -2.16
CA VAL A 169 2.72 7.24 -1.27
C VAL A 169 1.51 7.67 -2.10
N GLU A 170 0.35 7.11 -1.82
CA GLU A 170 -0.90 7.34 -2.56
C GLU A 170 -2.06 7.57 -1.60
N ILE A 171 -3.00 8.43 -2.00
CA ILE A 171 -4.33 8.56 -1.40
C ILE A 171 -5.35 8.25 -2.49
N GLY A 172 -6.29 7.37 -2.19
CA GLY A 172 -7.29 6.94 -3.16
C GLY A 172 -8.43 6.14 -2.52
N THR A 173 -9.13 5.40 -3.36
CA THR A 173 -10.21 4.49 -2.96
C THR A 173 -9.72 3.05 -2.92
N ASN A 174 -10.43 2.22 -2.15
CA ASN A 174 -10.27 0.78 -2.18
C ASN A 174 -11.04 0.12 -3.33
N ASP A 175 -11.01 0.69 -4.53
CA ASP A 175 -11.45 -0.04 -5.72
C ASP A 175 -10.32 -0.99 -6.14
N PHE A 176 -10.18 -2.07 -5.39
CA PHE A 176 -9.75 -3.31 -6.02
C PHE A 176 -10.97 -3.87 -6.76
N ASP A 177 -11.37 -3.20 -7.84
CA ASP A 177 -12.45 -3.68 -8.68
C ASP A 177 -11.90 -4.78 -9.60
N PHE A 178 -12.49 -5.96 -9.51
CA PHE A 178 -12.26 -7.02 -10.48
C PHE A 178 -13.32 -6.85 -11.58
N SER A 179 -13.20 -5.78 -12.37
CA SER A 179 -14.08 -5.56 -13.51
C SER A 179 -13.50 -6.27 -14.74
N PHE A 180 -14.28 -7.19 -15.29
CA PHE A 180 -14.08 -7.61 -16.67
C PHE A 180 -14.83 -6.60 -17.52
N GLU A 181 -14.11 -5.76 -18.27
CA GLU A 181 -14.77 -4.99 -19.33
C GLU A 181 -15.29 -5.98 -20.37
N ASN A 182 -16.61 -6.12 -20.40
CA ASN A 182 -17.32 -6.73 -21.51
C ASN A 182 -17.86 -5.58 -22.35
N GLU A 183 -17.45 -5.49 -23.62
CA GLU A 183 -17.89 -4.45 -24.55
C GLU A 183 -19.42 -4.47 -24.79
N ASP A 184 -20.14 -5.49 -24.32
CA ASP A 184 -21.60 -5.59 -24.37
C ASP A 184 -22.28 -5.25 -23.04
N ALA A 185 -22.46 -3.95 -22.76
CA ALA A 185 -23.28 -3.48 -21.65
C ALA A 185 -24.74 -3.98 -21.79
N GLY A 186 -25.16 -4.93 -20.95
CA GLY A 186 -26.56 -5.34 -20.81
C GLY A 186 -26.85 -6.84 -20.78
N THR A 187 -25.85 -7.71 -20.95
CA THR A 187 -26.03 -9.15 -20.79
C THR A 187 -25.16 -9.66 -19.64
N ALA A 188 -25.73 -10.45 -18.71
CA ALA A 188 -24.98 -11.04 -17.61
C ALA A 188 -23.74 -11.75 -18.15
N GLY A 189 -22.55 -11.23 -17.82
CA GLY A 189 -21.28 -11.80 -18.26
C GLY A 189 -21.16 -13.23 -17.71
N LYS A 190 -21.01 -14.20 -18.62
CA LYS A 190 -20.62 -15.57 -18.25
C LYS A 190 -19.14 -15.72 -18.51
N SER A 191 -18.40 -16.22 -17.51
CA SER A 191 -17.10 -16.82 -17.76
C SER A 191 -17.32 -18.14 -18.50
N THR A 192 -17.02 -18.16 -19.79
CA THR A 192 -16.96 -19.42 -20.55
C THR A 192 -15.58 -20.00 -20.40
N GLY A 193 -15.45 -20.98 -19.51
CA GLY A 193 -14.39 -21.98 -19.64
C GLY A 193 -14.48 -22.57 -21.05
N SER A 194 -13.38 -22.56 -21.79
CA SER A 194 -13.27 -22.98 -23.19
C SER A 194 -13.56 -24.48 -23.43
N LYS A 195 -13.99 -25.20 -22.39
CA LYS A 195 -14.58 -26.51 -22.46
C LYS A 195 -15.89 -26.50 -21.68
N ASN A 196 -17.01 -26.67 -22.36
CA ASN A 196 -18.24 -27.09 -21.69
C ASN A 196 -17.92 -28.40 -20.97
N LEU A 197 -17.99 -28.40 -19.63
CA LEU A 197 -18.08 -29.65 -18.87
C LEU A 197 -19.45 -30.26 -19.21
N SER A 198 -19.50 -31.10 -20.25
CA SER A 198 -20.68 -31.89 -20.58
C SER A 198 -20.71 -33.11 -19.67
N GLY A 199 -21.52 -33.05 -18.60
CA GLY A 199 -21.73 -34.11 -17.62
C GLY A 199 -22.35 -33.56 -16.33
N GLU A 200 -22.86 -34.43 -15.46
CA GLU A 200 -23.28 -34.03 -14.12
C GLU A 200 -22.06 -33.58 -13.31
N LEU A 201 -22.11 -32.36 -12.74
CA LEU A 201 -21.10 -31.85 -11.83
C LEU A 201 -21.42 -32.39 -10.43
N THR A 202 -20.62 -33.34 -9.94
CA THR A 202 -20.68 -33.82 -8.55
C THR A 202 -19.55 -33.15 -7.77
N ILE A 203 -19.89 -32.22 -6.87
CA ILE A 203 -18.93 -31.68 -5.90
C ILE A 203 -18.85 -32.68 -4.76
N GLU A 204 -17.72 -33.39 -4.64
CA GLU A 204 -17.49 -34.37 -3.58
C GLU A 204 -16.84 -33.73 -2.36
N GLN A 205 -17.49 -33.85 -1.20
CA GLN A 205 -16.96 -33.33 0.06
C GLN A 205 -15.68 -34.10 0.45
N GLY A 206 -14.56 -33.39 0.63
CA GLY A 206 -13.28 -33.96 1.06
C GLY A 206 -12.29 -34.29 -0.07
N VAL A 207 -12.61 -33.91 -1.31
CA VAL A 207 -11.67 -33.98 -2.45
C VAL A 207 -11.03 -32.60 -2.65
N ASN A 208 -9.70 -32.55 -2.81
CA ASN A 208 -8.99 -31.31 -3.10
C ASN A 208 -9.29 -30.89 -4.55
N ASP A 209 -10.21 -29.95 -4.71
CA ASP A 209 -10.45 -29.35 -6.01
C ASP A 209 -9.25 -28.49 -6.43
N ARG A 210 -8.85 -28.65 -7.70
CA ARG A 210 -7.73 -27.93 -8.30
C ARG A 210 -8.27 -26.81 -9.17
N LEU A 211 -7.94 -25.58 -8.82
CA LEU A 211 -8.13 -24.46 -9.73
C LEU A 211 -6.89 -24.37 -10.64
N ILE A 212 -7.09 -24.55 -11.94
CA ILE A 212 -6.05 -24.35 -12.94
C ILE A 212 -6.26 -22.97 -13.56
N VAL A 213 -5.30 -22.08 -13.36
CA VAL A 213 -5.32 -20.74 -13.96
C VAL A 213 -4.23 -20.70 -15.02
N ASN A 214 -4.63 -20.44 -16.27
CA ASN A 214 -3.71 -20.16 -17.36
C ASN A 214 -3.97 -18.73 -17.81
N ILE A 215 -2.96 -17.88 -17.69
CA ILE A 215 -3.03 -16.48 -18.10
C ILE A 215 -2.17 -16.35 -19.35
N ASN A 216 -2.80 -16.07 -20.50
CA ASN A 216 -2.16 -15.74 -21.76
C ASN A 216 -1.09 -16.75 -22.24
N ASP A 217 -1.36 -18.06 -22.12
CA ASP A 217 -0.47 -19.15 -22.56
C ASP A 217 0.92 -19.19 -21.87
N TYR A 218 1.08 -18.51 -20.73
CA TYR A 218 2.31 -18.58 -19.93
C TYR A 218 2.45 -19.86 -19.09
N GLY A 219 1.50 -20.79 -19.22
CA GLY A 219 1.50 -22.10 -18.57
C GLY A 219 0.44 -22.22 -17.48
N ASP A 220 0.02 -23.46 -17.23
CA ASP A 220 -0.99 -23.80 -16.24
C ASP A 220 -0.40 -23.71 -14.83
N VAL A 221 -0.94 -22.80 -14.01
CA VAL A 221 -0.65 -22.76 -12.57
C VAL A 221 -1.74 -23.51 -11.84
N THR A 222 -1.34 -24.57 -11.14
CA THR A 222 -2.24 -25.32 -10.26
C THR A 222 -2.29 -24.66 -8.89
N ILE A 223 -3.49 -24.28 -8.46
CA ILE A 223 -3.76 -23.92 -7.08
C ILE A 223 -4.52 -25.08 -6.44
N THR A 224 -3.90 -25.68 -5.42
CA THR A 224 -4.56 -26.67 -4.57
C THR A 224 -5.36 -25.92 -3.52
N LEU A 225 -6.68 -26.02 -3.58
CA LEU A 225 -7.55 -25.50 -2.53
C LEU A 225 -7.54 -26.51 -1.39
N THR A 226 -6.96 -26.13 -0.26
CA THR A 226 -7.02 -26.95 0.96
C THR A 226 -8.29 -26.59 1.72
N PRO A 227 -9.18 -27.54 2.01
CA PRO A 227 -10.32 -27.30 2.90
C PRO A 227 -9.82 -26.84 4.27
N GLN A 228 -10.50 -25.85 4.87
CA GLN A 228 -10.36 -25.57 6.30
C GLN A 228 -11.20 -26.56 7.12
#